data_AF-A0A2N9LHP2-F1
#
_entry.id   AF-A0A2N9LHP2-F1
#
_cell.length_a   1.000
_cell.length_b   1.000
_cell.length_c   1.000
_cell.angle_alpha   90.00
_cell.angle_beta   90.00
_cell.angle_gamma   90.00
#
_symmetry.space_group_name_H-M   'P 1'
#
loop_
_entity.id
_entity.type
_entity.pdbx_description
1 polymer ?
#
loop_
_entity_poly.entity_id
_entity_poly.type
_entity_poly.pdbx_seq_one_letter_code
_entity_poly.pdbx_strand_id
1 'polypeptide(L)'
;MSFGDDLRNERVSRGVALEDIAAVTKISQRHLLALEQERFRLLPGGILSKGIVRGYAGALGLDQHDWTERFLSAYTASGQMIDDDRNWTAFASNVGKARILRREATQMRLRWIGAMVLLLSVAVAAYFMVRYLGVRQGWWHSVVPGHKVSMALGVLRTSFRSLAARVSSRF
;
A
#
# COMPACT_ATOMS: atom_id res chain seq x y z
N MET A 1 7.06 -19.44 -40.53
CA MET A 1 6.51 -18.10 -40.25
C MET A 1 7.13 -17.61 -38.96
N SER A 2 7.48 -16.33 -38.86
CA SER A 2 8.04 -15.76 -37.63
C SER A 2 6.89 -15.43 -36.65
N PHE A 3 7.18 -15.39 -35.35
CA PHE A 3 6.20 -15.02 -34.34
C PHE A 3 5.66 -13.60 -34.61
N GLY A 4 6.55 -12.68 -34.99
CA GLY A 4 6.19 -11.29 -35.28
C GLY A 4 5.24 -11.16 -36.48
N ASP A 5 5.51 -11.92 -37.55
CA ASP A 5 4.64 -11.94 -38.74
C ASP A 5 3.27 -12.52 -38.41
N ASP A 6 3.21 -13.62 -37.64
CA ASP A 6 1.95 -14.23 -37.24
C ASP A 6 1.11 -13.27 -36.38
N LEU A 7 1.75 -12.57 -35.45
CA LEU A 7 1.09 -11.60 -34.58
C LEU A 7 0.52 -10.42 -35.39
N ARG A 8 1.30 -9.92 -36.35
CA ARG A 8 0.87 -8.87 -37.28
C ARG A 8 -0.30 -9.35 -38.14
N ASN A 9 -0.24 -10.58 -38.65
CA ASN A 9 -1.28 -11.14 -39.50
C ASN A 9 -2.61 -11.28 -38.74
N GLU A 10 -2.59 -11.74 -37.49
CA GLU A 10 -3.78 -11.76 -36.62
C GLU A 10 -4.37 -10.37 -36.39
N ARG A 11 -3.52 -9.35 -36.22
CA ARG A 11 -4.00 -7.97 -36.08
C ARG A 11 -4.66 -7.48 -37.37
N VAL A 12 -3.99 -7.66 -38.49
CA VAL A 12 -4.45 -7.16 -39.80
C VAL A 12 -5.71 -7.90 -40.26
N SER A 13 -5.81 -9.20 -40.04
CA SER A 13 -7.01 -9.99 -40.38
C SER A 13 -8.26 -9.53 -39.63
N ARG A 14 -8.07 -8.98 -38.42
CA ARG A 14 -9.13 -8.40 -37.58
C ARG A 14 -9.40 -6.93 -37.88
N GLY A 15 -8.66 -6.31 -38.79
CA GLY A 15 -8.80 -4.89 -39.14
C GLY A 15 -8.43 -3.93 -37.99
N VAL A 16 -7.62 -4.37 -37.02
CA VAL A 16 -7.25 -3.58 -35.85
C VAL A 16 -5.99 -2.75 -36.15
N ALA A 17 -6.05 -1.44 -35.89
CA ALA A 17 -4.87 -0.58 -36.03
C ALA A 17 -3.92 -0.77 -34.84
N LEU A 18 -2.62 -0.55 -35.03
CA LEU A 18 -1.65 -0.67 -33.93
C LEU A 18 -1.91 0.39 -32.85
N GLU A 19 -2.41 1.54 -33.29
CA GLU A 19 -2.85 2.69 -32.51
C GLU A 19 -3.96 2.30 -31.54
N ASP A 20 -4.91 1.47 -31.97
CA ASP A 20 -6.05 1.05 -31.16
C ASP A 20 -5.60 0.14 -30.00
N ILE A 21 -4.71 -0.81 -30.30
CA ILE A 21 -4.10 -1.66 -29.27
C ILE A 21 -3.34 -0.80 -28.26
N ALA A 22 -2.57 0.19 -28.73
CA ALA A 22 -1.85 1.11 -27.85
C ALA A 22 -2.81 1.93 -26.96
N ALA A 23 -3.92 2.40 -27.51
CA ALA A 23 -4.91 3.21 -26.80
C ALA A 23 -5.58 2.42 -25.66
N VAL A 24 -5.92 1.15 -25.90
CA VAL A 24 -6.59 0.25 -24.93
C VAL A 24 -5.60 -0.27 -23.88
N THR A 25 -4.43 -0.74 -24.30
CA THR A 25 -3.46 -1.41 -23.41
C THR A 25 -2.53 -0.45 -22.68
N LYS A 26 -2.46 0.82 -23.11
CA LYS A 26 -1.47 1.82 -22.67
C LYS A 26 -0.02 1.42 -22.94
N ILE A 27 0.20 0.46 -23.84
CA ILE A 27 1.52 0.09 -24.33
C ILE A 27 1.91 1.05 -25.46
N SER A 28 3.15 1.54 -25.46
CA SER A 28 3.67 2.37 -26.55
C SER A 28 3.63 1.60 -27.88
N GLN A 29 3.15 2.25 -28.95
CA GLN A 29 3.21 1.70 -30.32
C GLN A 29 4.61 1.25 -30.71
N ARG A 30 5.66 1.93 -30.20
CA ARG A 30 7.06 1.53 -30.44
C ARG A 30 7.35 0.11 -29.99
N HIS A 31 6.80 -0.31 -28.85
CA HIS A 31 6.99 -1.66 -28.33
C HIS A 31 6.09 -2.69 -29.01
N LEU A 32 4.87 -2.31 -29.39
CA LEU A 32 3.98 -3.17 -30.17
C LEU A 32 4.57 -3.46 -31.56
N LEU A 33 5.10 -2.42 -32.22
CA LEU A 33 5.79 -2.57 -33.50
C LEU A 33 7.08 -3.40 -33.35
N ALA A 34 7.80 -3.25 -32.24
CA ALA A 34 8.98 -4.06 -31.97
C ALA A 34 8.64 -5.55 -31.81
N LEU A 35 7.46 -5.91 -31.30
CA LEU A 35 6.99 -7.29 -31.29
C LEU A 35 6.72 -7.82 -32.70
N GLU A 36 5.98 -7.08 -33.51
CA GLU A 36 5.70 -7.47 -34.91
C GLU A 36 6.97 -7.61 -35.76
N GLN A 37 8.02 -6.85 -35.44
CA GLN A 37 9.30 -6.87 -36.14
C GLN A 37 10.35 -7.76 -35.47
N GLU A 38 9.99 -8.49 -34.41
CA GLU A 38 10.91 -9.31 -33.59
C GLU A 38 12.17 -8.57 -33.12
N ARG A 39 12.05 -7.24 -32.93
CA ARG A 39 13.11 -6.38 -32.38
C ARG A 39 13.06 -6.43 -30.87
N PHE A 40 13.21 -7.61 -30.30
CA PHE A 40 13.02 -7.84 -28.86
C PHE A 40 13.99 -7.03 -27.98
N ARG A 41 15.17 -6.66 -28.49
CA ARG A 41 16.10 -5.73 -27.80
C ARG A 41 15.51 -4.35 -27.50
N LEU A 42 14.46 -3.93 -28.22
CA LEU A 42 13.78 -2.64 -27.99
C LEU A 42 12.67 -2.75 -26.93
N LEU A 43 12.40 -3.96 -26.44
CA LEU A 43 11.48 -4.17 -25.34
C LEU A 43 12.17 -3.86 -24.01
N PRO A 44 11.41 -3.41 -22.99
CA PRO A 44 11.95 -3.09 -21.68
C PRO A 44 12.50 -4.30 -20.89
N GLY A 45 12.32 -5.54 -21.37
CA GLY A 45 12.88 -6.73 -20.74
C GLY A 45 12.04 -7.31 -19.60
N GLY A 46 12.57 -8.37 -18.97
CA GLY A 46 12.00 -9.01 -17.78
C GLY A 46 10.53 -9.45 -17.92
N ILE A 47 9.77 -9.29 -16.82
CA ILE A 47 8.33 -9.64 -16.82
C ILE A 47 7.51 -8.72 -17.74
N LEU A 48 8.01 -7.51 -18.00
CA LEU A 48 7.24 -6.49 -18.71
C LEU A 48 7.09 -6.86 -20.18
N SER A 49 8.11 -7.46 -20.80
CA SER A 49 8.00 -8.04 -22.15
C SER A 49 6.86 -9.06 -22.26
N LYS A 50 6.72 -9.96 -21.26
CA LYS A 50 5.60 -10.92 -21.22
C LYS A 50 4.26 -10.21 -21.03
N GLY A 51 4.22 -9.17 -20.19
CA GLY A 51 3.03 -8.34 -20.00
C GLY A 51 2.59 -7.61 -21.27
N ILE A 52 3.54 -7.13 -22.07
CA ILE A 52 3.28 -6.48 -23.36
C ILE A 52 2.62 -7.46 -24.33
N VAL A 53 3.17 -8.67 -24.47
CA VAL A 53 2.60 -9.73 -25.33
C VAL A 53 1.20 -10.11 -24.88
N ARG A 54 1.00 -10.29 -23.57
CA ARG A 54 -0.30 -10.58 -22.99
C ARG A 54 -1.33 -9.49 -23.28
N GLY A 55 -0.93 -8.22 -23.17
CA GLY A 55 -1.78 -7.08 -23.48
C GLY A 55 -2.17 -7.04 -24.96
N TYR A 56 -1.20 -7.28 -25.86
CA TYR A 56 -1.44 -7.37 -27.31
C TYR A 56 -2.43 -8.50 -27.63
N ALA A 57 -2.13 -9.72 -27.19
CA ALA A 57 -2.98 -10.89 -27.41
C ALA A 57 -4.40 -10.69 -26.84
N GLY A 58 -4.49 -10.13 -25.62
CA GLY A 58 -5.76 -9.80 -25.00
C GLY A 58 -6.58 -8.76 -25.76
N ALA A 59 -5.94 -7.72 -26.31
CA ALA A 59 -6.62 -6.71 -27.13
C ALA A 59 -7.19 -7.29 -28.43
N LEU A 60 -6.58 -8.34 -28.97
CA LEU A 60 -7.08 -9.07 -30.13
C LEU A 60 -8.06 -10.20 -29.76
N GLY A 61 -8.25 -10.55 -28.49
CA GLY A 61 -9.05 -11.70 -28.08
C GLY A 61 -8.40 -13.05 -28.40
N LEU A 62 -7.06 -13.08 -28.48
CA LEU A 62 -6.26 -14.29 -28.66
C LEU A 62 -5.97 -14.97 -27.32
N ASP A 63 -5.60 -16.25 -27.35
CA ASP A 63 -5.16 -16.96 -26.16
C ASP A 63 -3.83 -16.39 -25.64
N GLN A 64 -3.92 -15.66 -24.54
CA GLN A 64 -2.78 -15.00 -23.93
C GLN A 64 -1.68 -15.96 -23.51
N HIS A 65 -2.03 -17.20 -23.11
CA HIS A 65 -1.05 -18.17 -22.65
C HIS A 65 -0.21 -18.69 -23.83
N ASP A 66 -0.88 -19.16 -24.88
CA ASP A 66 -0.25 -19.65 -26.11
C ASP A 66 0.67 -18.60 -26.73
N TRP A 67 0.18 -17.37 -26.90
CA TRP A 67 0.98 -16.29 -27.49
C TRP A 67 2.17 -15.87 -26.62
N THR A 68 2.05 -15.97 -25.30
CA THR A 68 3.18 -15.71 -24.39
C THR A 68 4.24 -16.81 -24.49
N GLU A 69 3.83 -18.07 -24.65
CA GLU A 69 4.75 -19.20 -24.82
C GLU A 69 5.47 -19.13 -26.17
N ARG A 70 4.74 -18.85 -27.26
CA ARG A 70 5.31 -18.62 -28.59
C ARG A 70 6.31 -17.47 -28.58
N PHE A 71 6.00 -16.36 -27.90
CA PHE A 71 6.94 -15.26 -27.68
C PHE A 71 8.19 -15.72 -26.95
N LEU A 72 8.07 -16.49 -25.86
CA LEU A 72 9.22 -16.93 -25.09
C LEU A 72 10.14 -17.83 -25.91
N SER A 73 9.56 -18.72 -26.73
CA SER A 73 10.29 -19.56 -27.68
C SER A 73 11.05 -18.72 -28.70
N ALA A 74 10.39 -17.76 -29.35
CA ALA A 74 11.00 -16.85 -30.33
C ALA A 74 12.08 -15.95 -29.69
N TYR A 75 11.82 -15.41 -28.50
CA TYR A 75 12.75 -14.56 -27.78
C TYR A 75 14.03 -15.31 -27.39
N THR A 76 13.89 -16.55 -26.93
CA THR A 76 15.04 -17.42 -26.59
C THR A 76 15.83 -17.79 -27.86
N ALA A 77 15.13 -18.19 -28.92
CA ALA A 77 15.75 -18.56 -30.19
C ALA A 77 16.49 -17.39 -30.87
N SER A 78 16.02 -16.16 -30.67
CA SER A 78 16.66 -14.97 -31.26
C SER A 78 18.02 -14.59 -30.66
N GLY A 79 18.38 -15.16 -29.50
CA GLY A 79 19.60 -14.78 -28.77
C GLY A 79 19.62 -13.31 -28.30
N GLN A 80 18.48 -12.62 -28.39
CA GLN A 80 18.32 -11.24 -27.91
C GLN A 80 17.92 -11.16 -26.44
N MET A 81 17.98 -12.30 -25.73
CA MET A 81 17.59 -12.40 -24.33
C MET A 81 18.49 -11.49 -23.48
N ILE A 82 17.94 -10.35 -23.07
CA ILE A 82 18.58 -9.45 -22.13
C ILE A 82 18.53 -10.13 -20.76
N ASP A 83 19.69 -10.38 -20.14
CA ASP A 83 19.87 -10.91 -18.77
C ASP A 83 19.41 -9.86 -17.72
N ASP A 84 18.12 -9.55 -17.74
CA ASP A 84 17.50 -8.48 -16.93
C ASP A 84 16.86 -9.02 -15.63
N ASP A 85 17.02 -10.32 -15.35
CA ASP A 85 16.52 -10.98 -14.14
C ASP A 85 17.10 -10.31 -12.87
N ARG A 86 18.32 -9.76 -12.95
CA ARG A 86 18.96 -9.01 -11.86
C ARG A 86 18.32 -7.66 -11.55
N ASN A 87 17.82 -6.96 -12.57
CA ASN A 87 17.22 -5.63 -12.38
C ASN A 87 15.72 -5.75 -12.04
N TRP A 88 15.03 -6.73 -12.62
CA TRP A 88 13.61 -6.97 -12.34
C TRP A 88 13.39 -7.48 -10.91
N THR A 89 14.22 -8.40 -10.40
CA THR A 89 14.11 -8.85 -8.99
C THR A 89 14.30 -7.69 -8.01
N ALA A 90 15.26 -6.80 -8.29
CA ALA A 90 15.47 -5.57 -7.52
C ALA A 90 14.25 -4.63 -7.61
N PHE A 91 13.73 -4.35 -8.80
CA PHE A 91 12.54 -3.52 -8.99
C PHE A 91 11.29 -4.12 -8.33
N ALA A 92 11.02 -5.42 -8.53
CA ALA A 92 9.91 -6.17 -7.93
C ALA A 92 9.96 -6.13 -6.39
N SER A 93 11.15 -6.31 -5.80
CA SER A 93 11.34 -6.20 -4.34
C SER A 93 11.07 -4.78 -3.82
N ASN A 94 11.35 -3.75 -4.62
CA ASN A 94 11.11 -2.35 -4.28
C ASN A 94 9.63 -1.96 -4.42
N VAL A 95 8.92 -2.44 -5.44
CA VAL A 95 7.47 -2.17 -5.60
C VAL A 95 6.61 -3.02 -4.67
N GLY A 96 7.06 -4.22 -4.28
CA GLY A 96 6.35 -5.11 -3.35
C GLY A 96 6.22 -4.54 -1.94
N LYS A 97 7.22 -3.79 -1.46
CA LYS A 97 7.19 -3.16 -0.13
C LYS A 97 6.11 -2.08 -0.01
N ALA A 98 5.80 -1.35 -1.09
CA ALA A 98 4.81 -0.26 -1.04
C ALA A 98 3.36 -0.74 -0.84
N ARG A 99 3.03 -1.97 -1.25
CA ARG A 99 1.67 -2.53 -1.15
C ARG A 99 1.42 -3.30 0.15
N ILE A 100 2.45 -3.95 0.71
CA ILE A 100 2.32 -4.79 1.91
C ILE A 100 2.33 -3.94 3.20
N LEU A 101 3.18 -2.90 3.26
CA LEU A 101 3.31 -2.06 4.46
C LEU A 101 2.03 -1.30 4.85
N ARG A 102 1.20 -0.91 3.86
CA ARG A 102 -0.06 -0.20 4.14
C ARG A 102 -1.14 -1.09 4.77
N ARG A 103 -1.18 -2.38 4.44
CA ARG A 103 -2.21 -3.30 4.93
C ARG A 103 -1.94 -3.75 6.37
N GLU A 104 -0.67 -3.94 6.73
CA GLU A 104 -0.26 -4.35 8.08
C GLU A 104 -0.32 -3.19 9.09
N ALA A 105 0.06 -1.97 8.68
CA ALA A 105 0.04 -0.81 9.58
C ALA A 105 -1.38 -0.44 10.04
N THR A 106 -2.40 -0.61 9.19
CA THR A 106 -3.79 -0.33 9.57
C THR A 106 -4.40 -1.42 10.46
N GLN A 107 -4.08 -2.69 10.21
CA GLN A 107 -4.62 -3.81 11.00
C GLN A 107 -4.00 -3.90 12.39
N MET A 108 -2.71 -3.61 12.54
CA MET A 108 -2.08 -3.53 13.86
C MET A 108 -2.71 -2.41 14.69
N ARG A 109 -2.85 -1.20 14.13
CA ARG A 109 -3.38 -0.05 14.88
C ARG A 109 -4.81 -0.28 15.37
N LEU A 110 -5.69 -0.88 14.56
CA LEU A 110 -7.07 -1.17 14.96
C LEU A 110 -7.16 -2.20 16.10
N ARG A 111 -6.31 -3.23 16.10
CA ARG A 111 -6.27 -4.23 17.19
C ARG A 111 -5.82 -3.62 18.52
N TRP A 112 -4.79 -2.79 18.48
CA TRP A 112 -4.29 -2.10 19.68
C TRP A 112 -5.27 -1.03 20.19
N ILE A 113 -5.94 -0.30 19.30
CA ILE A 113 -7.01 0.63 19.68
C ILE A 113 -8.16 -0.13 20.36
N GLY A 114 -8.58 -1.27 19.81
CA GLY A 114 -9.60 -2.12 20.42
C GLY A 114 -9.22 -2.60 21.82
N ALA A 115 -7.98 -3.05 22.01
CA ALA A 115 -7.47 -3.47 23.31
C ALA A 115 -7.41 -2.32 24.33
N MET A 116 -6.98 -1.11 23.91
CA MET A 116 -7.00 0.08 24.77
C MET A 116 -8.42 0.47 25.18
N VAL A 117 -9.38 0.45 24.24
CA VAL A 117 -10.78 0.76 24.53
C VAL A 117 -11.38 -0.25 25.51
N LEU A 118 -11.08 -1.54 25.34
CA LEU A 118 -11.49 -2.60 26.27
C LEU A 118 -10.90 -2.38 27.67
N LEU A 119 -9.61 -2.09 27.78
CA LEU A 119 -8.98 -1.82 29.07
C LEU A 119 -9.57 -0.58 29.75
N LEU A 120 -9.83 0.48 28.99
CA LEU A 120 -10.42 1.70 29.50
C LEU A 120 -11.86 1.48 29.98
N SER A 121 -12.67 0.71 29.25
CA SER A 121 -14.04 0.38 29.68
C SER A 121 -14.06 -0.43 30.96
N VAL A 122 -13.17 -1.41 31.11
CA VAL A 122 -13.01 -2.20 32.35
C VAL A 122 -12.58 -1.31 33.51
N ALA A 123 -11.62 -0.40 33.31
CA ALA A 123 -11.17 0.52 34.35
C ALA A 123 -12.30 1.47 34.81
N VAL A 124 -13.09 1.98 33.88
CA VAL A 124 -14.26 2.82 34.17
C VAL A 124 -15.31 2.04 34.97
N ALA A 125 -15.64 0.82 34.54
CA ALA A 125 -16.58 -0.04 35.25
C ALA A 125 -16.09 -0.37 36.68
N ALA A 126 -14.81 -0.69 36.85
CA ALA A 126 -14.19 -0.93 38.15
C ALA A 126 -14.26 0.31 39.05
N TYR A 127 -13.98 1.49 38.51
CA TYR A 127 -14.12 2.76 39.24
C TYR A 127 -15.54 2.97 39.74
N PHE A 128 -16.54 2.82 38.86
CA PHE A 128 -17.95 2.96 39.24
C PHE A 128 -18.40 1.89 40.24
N MET A 129 -17.93 0.66 40.10
CA MET A 129 -18.22 -0.45 41.03
C MET A 129 -17.69 -0.13 42.42
N VAL A 130 -16.42 0.23 42.53
CA VAL A 130 -15.81 0.62 43.80
C VAL A 130 -16.57 1.83 44.36
N ARG A 131 -16.84 2.83 43.52
CA ARG A 131 -17.58 4.05 43.87
C ARG A 131 -18.96 3.73 44.42
N TYR A 132 -19.68 2.80 43.83
CA TYR A 132 -20.98 2.38 44.31
C TYR A 132 -20.87 1.65 45.66
N LEU A 133 -19.96 0.68 45.75
CA LEU A 133 -19.80 -0.16 46.94
C LEU A 133 -19.39 0.65 48.17
N GLY A 134 -18.42 1.56 48.07
CA GLY A 134 -18.03 2.36 49.23
C GLY A 134 -19.09 3.39 49.66
N VAL A 135 -20.08 3.74 48.80
CA VAL A 135 -21.13 4.75 49.16
C VAL A 135 -22.12 4.01 50.02
N ARG A 136 -22.47 2.82 49.55
CA ARG A 136 -23.36 1.89 50.24
C ARG A 136 -22.78 1.42 51.58
N GLN A 137 -21.47 1.18 51.65
CA GLN A 137 -20.77 0.75 52.88
C GLN A 137 -20.36 1.92 53.79
N GLY A 138 -20.62 3.18 53.41
CA GLY A 138 -20.32 4.36 54.23
C GLY A 138 -18.83 4.71 54.40
N TRP A 139 -17.89 3.93 53.84
CA TRP A 139 -16.45 4.14 54.00
C TRP A 139 -15.83 5.13 53.01
N TRP A 140 -16.53 5.59 51.95
CA TRP A 140 -15.94 6.54 50.98
C TRP A 140 -15.41 7.84 51.57
N HIS A 141 -16.02 8.29 52.67
CA HIS A 141 -15.65 9.54 53.32
C HIS A 141 -14.28 9.48 54.02
N SER A 142 -13.72 8.28 54.23
CA SER A 142 -12.37 8.08 54.78
C SER A 142 -11.28 8.10 53.69
N VAL A 143 -11.60 7.61 52.48
CA VAL A 143 -10.64 7.41 51.39
C VAL A 143 -10.40 8.70 50.59
N VAL A 144 -11.35 9.64 50.60
CA VAL A 144 -11.18 10.99 50.03
C VAL A 144 -11.27 12.02 51.18
N PRO A 145 -10.16 12.39 51.81
CA PRO A 145 -10.18 13.37 52.89
C PRO A 145 -10.49 14.74 52.29
N GLY A 146 -11.71 15.24 52.51
CA GLY A 146 -12.20 16.52 51.97
C GLY A 146 -11.34 17.75 52.33
N HIS A 147 -10.44 17.64 53.31
CA HIS A 147 -9.55 18.72 53.75
C HIS A 147 -8.23 18.83 52.97
N LYS A 148 -7.86 17.85 52.12
CA LYS A 148 -6.61 17.91 51.31
C LYS A 148 -6.81 18.42 49.88
N VAL A 149 -8.03 18.34 49.34
CA VAL A 149 -8.33 18.77 47.97
C VAL A 149 -8.30 20.30 47.83
N SER A 150 -8.70 21.05 48.86
CA SER A 150 -8.66 22.52 48.86
C SER A 150 -7.23 23.08 48.92
N MET A 151 -6.31 22.40 49.60
CA MET A 151 -4.91 22.82 49.73
C MET A 151 -4.14 22.59 48.41
N ALA A 152 -4.42 21.49 47.69
CA ALA A 152 -3.82 21.20 46.38
C ALA A 152 -4.29 22.19 45.29
N LEU A 153 -5.57 22.58 45.29
CA LEU A 153 -6.10 23.61 44.38
C LEU A 153 -5.56 25.02 44.70
N GLY A 154 -5.25 25.31 45.96
CA GLY A 154 -4.62 26.57 46.37
C GLY A 154 -3.19 26.74 45.85
N VAL A 155 -2.37 25.68 45.90
CA VAL A 155 -0.96 25.69 45.45
C VAL A 155 -0.83 25.79 43.93
N LEU A 156 -1.75 25.19 43.18
CA LEU A 156 -1.81 25.31 41.71
C LEU A 156 -2.16 26.73 41.26
N ARG A 157 -3.03 27.43 41.99
CA ARG A 157 -3.45 28.81 41.66
C ARG A 157 -2.36 29.85 41.94
N THR A 158 -1.55 29.68 42.98
CA THR A 158 -0.40 30.56 43.28
C THR A 158 0.78 30.31 42.33
N SER A 159 1.00 29.06 41.91
CA SER A 159 2.05 28.70 40.95
C SER A 159 1.79 29.24 39.54
N PHE A 160 0.51 29.36 39.15
CA PHE A 160 0.15 29.95 37.85
C PHE A 160 0.32 31.47 37.82
N ARG A 161 0.07 32.15 38.96
CA ARG A 161 0.29 33.61 39.09
C ARG A 161 1.77 33.99 39.07
N SER A 162 2.65 33.18 39.67
CA SER A 162 4.10 33.45 39.66
C SER A 162 4.75 33.18 38.30
N LEU A 163 4.21 32.24 37.52
CA LEU A 163 4.67 31.98 36.15
C LEU A 163 4.22 33.10 35.19
N ALA A 164 2.98 33.59 35.32
CA ALA A 164 2.47 34.72 34.52
C ALA A 164 3.23 36.03 34.79
N ALA A 165 3.56 36.32 36.07
CA ALA A 165 4.33 37.51 36.44
C ALA A 165 5.80 37.48 35.97
N ARG A 166 6.37 36.28 35.81
CA ARG A 166 7.76 36.11 35.33
C ARG A 166 7.89 36.20 33.81
N VAL A 167 6.78 36.05 33.07
CA VAL A 167 6.72 36.26 31.61
C VAL A 167 6.48 37.73 31.27
N SER A 168 5.73 38.49 32.10
CA SER A 168 5.44 39.91 31.85
C SER A 168 6.57 40.87 32.19
N SER A 169 7.65 40.42 32.84
CA SER A 169 8.82 41.25 33.19
C SER A 169 10.00 41.07 32.23
N ARG A 170 9.76 40.45 31.06
CA ARG A 170 10.76 40.25 30.00
C ARG A 170 10.36 40.88 28.65
N PHE A 171 9.37 41.76 28.65
CA PHE A 171 9.08 42.70 27.56
C PHE A 171 9.03 44.12 28.13
#